data_AF-A0A4S4C186-F1
#
_entry.id   AF-A0A4S4C186-F1
#
_cell.length_a   1.000
_cell.length_b   1.000
_cell.length_c   1.000
_cell.angle_alpha   90.00
_cell.angle_beta   90.00
_cell.angle_gamma   90.00
#
_symmetry.space_group_name_H-M   'P 1'
#
loop_
_entity.id
_entity.type
_entity.pdbx_description
1 polymer ?
#
loop_
_entity_poly.entity_id
_entity_poly.type
_entity_poly.pdbx_seq_one_letter_code
_entity_poly.pdbx_strand_id
1 'polypeptide(L)' 'MNDFQNNLHYLSNCIDDHRSTMYELVNNKGFTHPDVLKISQKIDRKIILLQKLMVVSGS' A
#
# COMPACT_ATOMS: atom_id res chain seq x y z
N MET A 1 -3.89 1.63 -21.94
CA MET A 1 -4.47 1.03 -20.71
C MET A 1 -5.81 1.67 -20.47
N ASN A 2 -6.79 0.90 -20.01
CA ASN A 2 -8.06 1.47 -19.54
C ASN A 2 -7.90 2.08 -18.14
N ASP A 3 -8.83 2.94 -17.74
CA ASP A 3 -8.77 3.65 -16.44
C ASP A 3 -8.66 2.70 -15.24
N PHE A 4 -9.26 1.51 -15.37
CA PHE A 4 -9.17 0.46 -14.37
C PHE A 4 -7.72 -0.05 -14.18
N GLN A 5 -7.02 -0.39 -15.27
CA GLN A 5 -5.62 -0.81 -15.24
C GLN A 5 -4.70 0.29 -14.70
N ASN A 6 -4.95 1.56 -15.06
CA ASN A 6 -4.20 2.71 -14.54
C ASN A 6 -4.39 2.84 -13.01
N ASN A 7 -5.62 2.66 -12.52
CA ASN A 7 -5.91 2.71 -11.09
C ASN A 7 -5.25 1.57 -10.31
N LEU A 8 -5.23 0.35 -10.85
CA LEU A 8 -4.52 -0.78 -10.25
C LEU A 8 -3.01 -0.52 -10.19
N HIS A 9 -2.42 -0.06 -11.29
CA HIS A 9 -1.00 0.23 -11.36
C HIS A 9 -0.60 1.36 -10.38
N TYR A 10 -1.39 2.43 -10.34
CA TYR A 10 -1.19 3.53 -9.39
C TYR A 10 -1.24 3.06 -7.93
N LEU A 11 -2.21 2.21 -7.57
CA LEU A 11 -2.32 1.67 -6.22
C LEU A 11 -1.15 0.77 -5.87
N SER A 12 -0.69 -0.06 -6.80
CA SER A 12 0.50 -0.90 -6.61
C SER A 12 1.73 -0.05 -6.31
N ASN A 13 2.01 0.95 -7.15
CA ASN A 13 3.16 1.84 -6.96
C ASN A 13 3.10 2.58 -5.61
N CYS A 14 1.92 3.07 -5.24
CA CYS A 14 1.72 3.70 -3.92
C CYS A 14 2.00 2.74 -2.74
N ILE A 15 1.71 1.45 -2.89
CA ILE A 15 1.99 0.44 -1.85
C ILE A 15 3.50 0.23 -1.75
N ASP A 16 4.20 0.14 -2.88
CA ASP A 16 5.64 -0.07 -2.93
C ASP A 16 6.42 1.13 -2.38
N ASP A 17 5.99 2.35 -2.68
CA ASP A 17 6.55 3.58 -2.11
C ASP A 17 6.40 3.59 -0.59
N HIS A 18 5.20 3.29 -0.08
CA HIS A 18 4.96 3.22 1.36
C HIS A 18 5.76 2.10 2.04
N ARG A 19 5.95 0.94 1.38
CA ARG A 19 6.81 -0.14 1.91
C ARG A 19 8.25 0.33 2.05
N SER A 20 8.77 1.04 1.05
CA SER A 20 10.12 1.61 1.08
C SER A 20 10.29 2.57 2.26
N THR A 21 9.36 3.53 2.42
CA THR A 21 9.36 4.44 3.58
C THR A 21 9.22 3.69 4.91
N MET A 22 8.41 2.63 4.97
CA MET A 22 8.27 1.82 6.18
C MET A 22 9.59 1.14 6.55
N TYR A 23 10.31 0.58 5.59
CA TYR A 23 11.62 -0.05 5.83
C TYR A 23 12.65 0.96 6.35
N GLU A 24 12.68 2.16 5.79
CA GLU A 24 13.52 3.25 6.32
C GLU A 24 13.13 3.62 7.75
N LEU A 25 11.83 3.74 8.05
CA LEU A 25 11.35 4.06 9.39
C LEU A 25 11.67 2.94 10.40
N VAL A 26 11.52 1.68 10.01
CA VAL A 26 11.86 0.51 10.84
C VAL A 26 13.35 0.50 11.17
N ASN A 27 14.21 0.71 10.17
CA ASN A 27 15.66 0.73 10.37
C ASN A 27 16.09 1.84 11.34
N ASN A 28 15.41 2.99 11.32
CA ASN A 28 15.77 4.14 12.15
C ASN A 28 15.11 4.14 13.53
N LYS A 29 13.90 3.59 13.66
CA LYS A 29 13.03 3.81 14.84
C LYS A 29 12.48 2.53 15.47
N GLY A 30 12.62 1.39 14.80
CA GLY A 30 12.07 0.10 15.24
C GLY A 30 10.60 -0.11 14.90
N PHE A 31 10.16 -1.37 14.93
CA PHE A 31 8.83 -1.80 14.47
C PHE A 31 7.65 -1.22 15.25
N THR A 32 7.83 -0.98 16.54
CA THR A 32 6.76 -0.50 17.43
C THR A 32 6.62 1.02 17.42
N HIS A 33 7.48 1.74 16.68
CA HIS A 33 7.43 3.19 16.64
C HIS A 33 6.10 3.67 16.04
N PRO A 34 5.44 4.70 16.61
CA PRO A 34 4.15 5.19 16.12
C PRO A 34 4.12 5.52 14.62
N ASP A 35 5.21 6.05 14.08
CA ASP A 35 5.31 6.34 12.64
C ASP A 35 5.32 5.07 11.76
N VAL A 36 5.96 3.99 12.25
CA VAL A 36 5.94 2.68 11.57
C VAL A 36 4.52 2.09 11.60
N LEU A 37 3.85 2.18 12.75
CA LEU A 37 2.46 1.72 12.88
C LEU A 37 1.51 2.50 11.95
N LYS A 38 1.68 3.83 11.86
CA LYS A 38 0.86 4.68 10.98
C LYS A 38 1.04 4.32 9.51
N ILE A 39 2.27 4.09 9.05
CA ILE A 39 2.50 3.73 7.65
C ILE A 39 2.05 2.31 7.33
N SER A 40 2.23 1.36 8.26
CA SER A 40 1.68 0.00 8.14
C SER A 40 0.17 0.03 7.95
N GLN A 41 -0.57 0.81 8.75
CA GLN A 41 -2.02 0.98 8.59
C GLN A 41 -2.41 1.60 7.23
N LYS A 42 -1.60 2.51 6.69
CA LYS A 42 -1.82 3.08 5.34
C LYS A 42 -1.63 2.02 4.25
N ILE A 43 -0.62 1.18 4.38
CA ILE A 43 -0.36 0.06 3.46
C ILE A 43 -1.54 -0.91 3.48
N ASP A 44 -2.00 -1.32 4.66
CA ASP A 44 -3.13 -2.26 4.82
C ASP A 44 -4.39 -1.76 4.12
N ARG A 45 -4.74 -0.48 4.31
CA ARG A 45 -5.90 0.14 3.65
C ARG A 45 -5.78 0.11 2.12
N LYS A 46 -4.58 0.35 1.58
CA LYS A 46 -4.35 0.31 0.13
C LYS A 46 -4.38 -1.12 -0.41
N ILE A 47 -3.86 -2.10 0.32
CA ILE A 47 -3.97 -3.52 -0.05
C ILE A 47 -5.43 -3.95 -0.11
N ILE A 48 -6.23 -3.59 0.89
CA ILE A 48 -7.68 -3.89 0.90
C ILE A 48 -8.38 -3.25 -0.30
N LEU A 49 -8.04 -2.01 -0.64
CA LEU A 49 -8.61 -1.34 -1.81
C LEU A 49 -8.21 -2.03 -3.12
N LEU A 50 -6.94 -2.40 -3.26
CA LEU A 50 -6.44 -3.13 -4.43
C LEU A 50 -7.16 -4.47 -4.59
N GLN A 51 -7.29 -5.25 -3.51
CA GLN A 51 -8.02 -6.51 -3.50
C GLN A 51 -9.48 -6.34 -3.92
N LYS A 52 -10.17 -5.31 -3.42
CA LYS A 52 -11.56 -5.02 -3.82
C LYS A 52 -11.68 -4.74 -5.32
N LEU A 53 -10.77 -3.96 -5.89
CA LEU A 53 -10.77 -3.67 -7.32
C LEU A 53 -10.51 -4.93 -8.15
N MET A 54 -9.59 -5.79 -7.72
CA MET A 54 -9.28 -7.05 -8.41
C MET A 54 -10.44 -8.06 -8.34
N VAL A 55 -11.16 -8.14 -7.22
CA VAL A 55 -12.34 -9.02 -7.07
C VAL A 55 -13.50 -8.55 -7.97
N VAL A 56 -13.74 -7.24 -8.04
CA VAL A 56 -14.78 -6.66 -8.91
C VAL A 56 -14.52 -6.95 -10.40
N SER A 57 -13.26 -7.06 -10.83
CA SER A 57 -12.93 -7.42 -12.22
C SER A 57 -13.05 -8.90 -12.58
N GLY A 58 -13.27 -9.78 -11.60
CA GLY A 58 -13.44 -11.22 -11.82
C GLY A 58 -14.89 -11.71 -11.78
N SER A 59 -15.85 -10.79 -11.69
CA SER A 59 -17.30 -11.05 -11.60
C SER A 59 -18.01 -10.82 -12.94
#